data_AF-A0A7C5S9N6-F1
#
_entry.id   AF-A0A7C5S9N6-F1
#
_cell.length_a   1.000
_cell.length_b   1.000
_cell.length_c   1.000
_cell.angle_alpha   90.00
_cell.angle_beta   90.00
_cell.angle_gamma   90.00
#
_symmetry.space_group_name_H-M   'P 1'
#
loop_
_entity.id
_entity.type
_entity.pdbx_description
1 polymer ?
#
loop_
_entity_poly.entity_id
_entity_poly.type
_entity_poly.pdbx_seq_one_letter_code
_entity_poly.pdbx_strand_id
1 'polypeptide(L)' 'MKPGGEGYIEVTVDTTGSSGRISKAFEITTNDPENESIILTVFGEVK' A
#
# COMPACT_ATOMS: atom_id res chain seq x y z
N MET A 1 8.04 14.39 -5.81
CA MET A 1 7.20 15.33 -5.04
C MET A 1 8.02 16.58 -4.72
N LYS A 2 7.40 17.76 -4.53
CA LYS A 2 8.13 18.92 -4.03
C LYS A 2 8.49 18.68 -2.55
N PRO A 3 9.63 19.18 -2.04
CA PRO A 3 9.95 19.10 -0.62
C PRO A 3 8.79 19.64 0.23
N GLY A 4 8.34 18.86 1.23
CA GLY A 4 7.23 19.20 2.11
C GLY A 4 5.83 19.05 1.52
N GLY A 5 5.69 18.47 0.32
CA GLY A 5 4.40 18.18 -0.29
C GLY A 5 3.79 16.86 0.20
N GLU A 6 2.47 16.84 0.39
CA GLU A 6 1.71 15.63 0.64
C GLU A 6 1.23 15.01 -0.67
N GLY A 7 1.00 13.71 -0.69
CA GLY A 7 0.34 13.01 -1.79
C GLY A 7 -0.45 11.81 -1.30
N TYR A 8 -1.39 11.38 -2.14
CA TYR A 8 -2.31 10.29 -1.82
C TYR A 8 -2.01 9.09 -2.71
N ILE A 9 -2.02 7.90 -2.11
CA ILE A 9 -1.92 6.63 -2.84
C ILE A 9 -3.29 5.96 -2.73
N GLU A 10 -3.98 5.83 -3.87
CA GLU A 10 -5.22 5.07 -3.96
C GLU A 10 -4.89 3.62 -4.32
N VAL A 11 -5.39 2.68 -3.52
CA VAL A 11 -5.16 1.25 -3.70
C VAL A 11 -6.50 0.56 -3.86
N THR A 12 -6.68 -0.13 -4.98
CA THR A 12 -7.84 -1.00 -5.22
C THR A 12 -7.41 -2.45 -5.10
N VAL A 13 -8.10 -3.23 -4.27
CA VAL A 13 -7.90 -4.67 -4.13
C VAL A 13 -9.12 -5.37 -4.71
N ASP A 14 -8.93 -6.10 -5.80
CA ASP A 14 -9.94 -7.02 -6.31
C ASP A 14 -9.98 -8.27 -5.43
N THR A 15 -11.11 -8.48 -4.78
CA THR A 15 -11.35 -9.62 -3.88
C THR A 15 -12.12 -10.76 -4.55
N THR A 16 -12.37 -10.68 -5.86
CA THR A 16 -13.10 -11.72 -6.60
C THR A 16 -12.43 -13.09 -6.43
N GLY A 17 -13.20 -14.08 -5.99
CA GLY A 17 -12.69 -15.44 -5.72
C GLY A 17 -11.88 -15.58 -4.42
N SER A 18 -11.68 -14.50 -3.65
CA SER A 18 -11.11 -14.56 -2.31
C SER A 18 -12.21 -14.74 -1.26
N SER A 19 -11.92 -15.48 -0.19
CA SER A 19 -12.81 -15.60 0.98
C SER A 19 -11.98 -15.65 2.26
N GLY A 20 -12.52 -15.10 3.34
CA GLY A 20 -11.83 -14.99 4.63
C GLY A 20 -10.77 -13.89 4.64
N ARG A 21 -9.74 -14.08 5.47
CA ARG A 21 -8.76 -13.03 5.77
C ARG A 21 -7.76 -12.83 4.63
N ILE A 22 -7.69 -11.61 4.12
CA ILE A 22 -6.70 -11.18 3.12
C ILE A 22 -5.62 -10.30 3.75
N SER A 23 -4.40 -10.42 3.25
CA SER A 23 -3.25 -9.60 3.61
C SER A 23 -2.48 -9.28 2.34
N LYS A 24 -2.35 -7.99 2.00
CA LYS A 24 -1.60 -7.52 0.83
C LYS A 24 -0.55 -6.52 1.28
N ALA A 25 0.68 -6.73 0.84
CA ALA A 25 1.79 -5.80 1.05
C ALA A 25 2.04 -5.01 -0.22
N PHE A 26 2.21 -3.70 -0.07
CA PHE A 26 2.59 -2.78 -1.13
C PHE A 26 3.96 -2.22 -0.78
N GLU A 27 4.93 -2.47 -1.65
CA GLU A 27 6.24 -1.85 -1.54
C GLU A 27 6.23 -0.53 -2.32
N ILE A 28 6.56 0.55 -1.64
CA ILE A 28 6.63 1.90 -2.19
C ILE A 28 8.09 2.28 -2.24
N THR A 29 8.64 2.43 -3.44
CA THR A 29 10.00 2.92 -3.65
C THR A 29 9.97 4.44 -3.77
N THR A 30 10.80 5.11 -2.98
CA THR A 30 10.89 6.57 -2.96
C THR A 30 12.31 7.03 -3.27
N ASN A 31 12.47 8.32 -3.54
CA ASN A 31 13.77 8.97 -3.70
C ASN A 31 14.24 9.68 -2.42
N ASP A 32 13.63 9.37 -1.27
CA ASP A 32 14.11 9.80 0.05
C ASP A 32 15.24 8.84 0.50
N PRO A 33 16.49 9.32 0.66
CA PRO A 33 17.61 8.46 1.04
C PRO A 33 17.48 7.86 2.44
N GLU A 34 16.63 8.42 3.30
CA GLU A 34 16.36 7.86 4.63
C GLU A 34 15.23 6.82 4.59
N ASN A 35 14.34 6.90 3.60
CA ASN A 35 13.15 6.06 3.47
C ASN A 35 12.97 5.54 2.03
N GLU A 36 14.01 4.89 1.49
CA GLU A 36 14.04 4.45 0.09
C GLU A 36 12.96 3.40 -0.23
N SER A 37 12.57 2.59 0.76
CA SER A 37 11.49 1.60 0.64
C SER A 37 10.57 1.65 1.85
N ILE A 38 9.26 1.73 1.58
CA ILE A 38 8.20 1.73 2.59
C ILE A 38 7.28 0.55 2.28
N ILE A 39 7.06 -0.33 3.27
CA ILE A 39 6.10 -1.43 3.14
C ILE A 39 4.79 -1.06 3.83
N LEU A 40 3.74 -0.92 3.04
CA LEU A 40 2.37 -0.74 3.51
C LEU A 40 1.63 -2.08 3.46
N THR A 41 1.23 -2.62 4.60
CA THR A 41 0.42 -3.84 4.65
C THR A 41 -1.04 -3.51 4.92
N VAL A 42 -1.93 -3.98 4.05
CA VAL A 42 -3.37 -3.84 4.18
C VAL A 42 -3.98 -5.21 4.50
N PHE A 43 -4.79 -5.24 5.54
CA PHE A 43 -5.55 -6.43 5.95
C PHE A 43 -7.03 -6.20 5.69
N GLY A 44 -7.75 -7.27 5.36
CA GLY A 44 -9.20 -7.25 5.18
C GLY A 44 -9.83 -8.61 5.44
N GLU A 45 -11.14 -8.62 5.67
CA GLU A 45 -11.96 -9.83 5.78
C GLU A 45 -12.97 -9.81 4.64
N VAL A 46 -12.89 -10.79 3.73
CA VAL A 46 -13.80 -10.92 2.58
C VAL A 46 -14.90 -11.92 2.93
N LYS A 47 -16.15 -11.47 2.89
CA LYS A 47 -17.34 -12.28 3.19
C LYS A 47 -17.96 -12.90 1.94
#